data_AF-A0A0C9YY47-F1
#
_entry.id   AF-A0A0C9YY47-F1
#
_cell.length_a   1.000
_cell.length_b   1.000
_cell.length_c   1.000
_cell.angle_alpha   90.00
_cell.angle_beta   90.00
_cell.angle_gamma   90.00
#
_symmetry.space_group_name_H-M   'P 1'
#
loop_
_entity.id
_entity.type
_entity.pdbx_description
1 polymer ?
#
loop_
_entity_poly.entity_id
_entity_poly.type
_entity_poly.pdbx_seq_one_letter_code
_entity_poly.pdbx_strand_id
1 'polypeptide(L)' 'EFCAALDTLFDTLGDTQNWFIFCINLNDSQLLNQLKERLVKGQVCSAGLVEVAEWGVCMFEVSRTPEEF' A
#
# COMPACT_ATOMS: atom_id res chain seq x y z
N GLU A 1 -24.56 6.39 -8.39
CA GLU A 1 -23.48 6.69 -9.37
C GLU A 1 -22.09 6.47 -8.79
N PHE A 2 -21.68 7.17 -7.72
CA PHE A 2 -20.34 6.99 -7.13
C PHE A 2 -20.02 5.56 -6.68
N CYS A 3 -20.91 4.91 -5.91
CA CYS A 3 -20.69 3.52 -5.47
C CYS A 3 -20.57 2.55 -6.64
N ALA A 4 -21.47 2.66 -7.63
CA ALA A 4 -21.42 1.80 -8.83
C ALA A 4 -20.10 1.94 -9.61
N ALA A 5 -19.52 3.14 -9.66
CA ALA A 5 -18.21 3.37 -10.26
C ALA A 5 -17.07 2.73 -9.44
N LEU A 6 -17.15 2.75 -8.10
CA LEU A 6 -16.19 2.05 -7.23
C LEU A 6 -16.31 0.53 -7.37
N ASP A 7 -17.53 0.00 -7.44
CA ASP A 7 -17.76 -1.44 -7.62
C ASP A 7 -17.08 -1.91 -8.92
N THR A 8 -17.31 -1.20 -10.03
CA THR A 8 -16.66 -1.51 -11.31
C THR A 8 -15.13 -1.39 -11.24
N LEU A 9 -14.60 -0.40 -10.52
CA LEU A 9 -13.16 -0.23 -10.33
C LEU A 9 -12.56 -1.40 -9.55
N PHE A 10 -13.20 -1.82 -8.46
CA PHE A 10 -12.71 -2.93 -7.64
C PHE A 10 -12.81 -4.27 -8.37
N ASP A 11 -13.88 -4.50 -9.13
CA ASP A 11 -13.99 -5.67 -10.00
C ASP A 11 -12.82 -5.72 -11.00
N THR A 12 -12.52 -4.59 -11.64
CA THR A 12 -11.41 -4.49 -12.62
C THR A 12 -10.04 -4.69 -11.97
N LEU A 13 -9.82 -4.17 -10.75
CA LEU A 13 -8.56 -4.37 -10.02
C LEU A 13 -8.40 -5.81 -9.52
N GLY A 14 -9.51 -6.51 -9.24
CA GLY A 14 -9.54 -7.91 -8.81
C GLY A 14 -9.03 -8.88 -9.88
N ASP A 15 -9.15 -8.51 -11.15
CA ASP A 15 -8.68 -9.32 -12.29
C ASP A 15 -7.17 -9.19 -12.56
N THR A 16 -6.42 -8.43 -11.75
CA THR A 16 -5.00 -8.11 -11.98
C THR A 16 -4.09 -8.47 -10.79
N GLN A 17 -2.80 -8.70 -11.07
CA GLN A 17 -1.78 -8.77 -10.01
C GLN A 17 -1.49 -7.36 -9.49
N ASN A 18 -1.82 -7.12 -8.23
CA ASN A 18 -1.73 -5.79 -7.63
C ASN A 18 -0.35 -5.52 -7.03
N TRP A 19 0.12 -4.28 -7.22
CA TRP A 19 1.33 -3.73 -6.59
C TRP A 19 0.94 -2.43 -5.87
N PHE A 20 1.31 -2.31 -4.59
CA PHE A 20 0.95 -1.15 -3.78
C PHE A 20 2.13 -0.18 -3.63
N ILE A 21 1.88 1.11 -3.85
CA ILE A 21 2.85 2.18 -3.66
C ILE A 21 2.35 3.11 -2.55
N PHE A 22 3.15 3.29 -1.51
CA PHE A 22 2.81 4.14 -0.37
C PHE A 22 3.58 5.46 -0.44
N CYS A 23 2.88 6.56 -0.73
CA CYS A 23 3.46 7.89 -0.79
C CYS A 23 3.42 8.56 0.59
N ILE A 24 4.60 8.88 1.14
CA ILE A 24 4.75 9.58 2.42
C ILE A 24 5.15 11.03 2.17
N ASN A 25 4.46 11.97 2.82
CA ASN A 25 4.79 13.38 2.72
C ASN A 25 5.80 13.75 3.82
N LEU A 26 6.91 14.38 3.43
CA LEU A 26 7.93 14.77 4.40
C LEU A 26 7.50 15.97 5.24
N ASN A 27 6.71 16.88 4.66
CA ASN A 27 6.21 18.07 5.34
C ASN A 27 5.03 18.73 4.59
N ASP A 28 4.13 19.39 5.32
CA ASP A 28 2.99 20.13 4.72
C ASP A 28 3.39 21.41 3.97
N SER A 29 4.64 21.84 4.13
CA SER A 29 5.14 23.10 3.57
C SER A 29 5.78 22.91 2.20
N GLN A 30 5.85 21.67 1.69
CA GLN A 30 6.48 21.29 0.43
C GLN A 30 7.95 21.75 0.31
N LEU A 31 8.64 21.87 1.44
CA LEU A 31 10.03 22.29 1.50
C LEU A 31 10.96 21.10 1.29
N LEU A 32 11.99 21.30 0.46
CA LEU A 32 13.06 20.33 0.26
C LEU A 32 13.86 20.12 1.56
N ASN A 33 14.35 18.89 1.76
CA ASN A 33 15.22 18.50 2.86
C ASN A 33 14.64 18.75 4.27
N GLN A 34 13.32 18.87 4.40
CA GLN A 34 12.64 18.97 5.69
C GLN A 34 11.80 17.73 5.95
N LEU A 35 12.20 16.96 6.96
CA LEU A 35 11.42 15.82 7.45
C LEU A 35 10.74 16.21 8.78
N LYS A 36 9.40 16.18 8.79
CA LYS A 36 8.60 16.35 10.00
C LYS A 36 8.27 14.98 10.57
N GLU A 37 9.03 14.55 11.58
CA GLU A 37 8.93 13.20 12.16
C GLU A 37 7.49 12.84 12.57
N ARG A 38 6.82 13.72 13.31
CA ARG A 38 5.45 13.47 13.79
C ARG A 38 4.46 13.27 12.64
N LEU A 39 4.60 14.02 11.55
CA LEU A 39 3.74 13.91 10.38
C LEU A 39 3.97 12.56 9.69
N VAL A 40 5.23 12.25 9.40
CA VAL A 40 5.64 10.99 8.76
C VAL A 40 5.20 9.80 9.59
N LYS A 41 5.45 9.80 10.90
CA LYS A 41 5.01 8.75 11.82
C LYS A 41 3.49 8.59 11.82
N GLY A 42 2.75 9.70 11.82
CA GLY A 42 1.30 9.68 11.71
C GLY A 42 0.82 8.98 10.44
N GLN A 43 1.42 9.30 9.28
CA GLN A 43 1.09 8.67 8.01
C GLN A 43 1.42 7.17 7.99
N VAL A 44 2.59 6.78 8.51
CA VAL A 44 3.00 5.37 8.61
C VAL A 44 2.00 4.55 9.42
N CYS A 45 1.56 5.08 10.57
CA CYS A 45 0.56 4.41 11.39
C CYS A 45 -0.83 4.39 10.73
N SER A 46 -1.30 5.51 10.16
CA SER A 46 -2.65 5.56 9.57
C SER A 46 -2.78 4.78 8.26
N ALA A 47 -1.67 4.58 7.53
CA ALA A 47 -1.65 3.83 6.28
C ALA A 47 -1.51 2.31 6.48
N GLY A 48 -1.39 1.84 7.72
CA GLY A 48 -1.23 0.40 8.03
C GLY A 48 0.14 -0.17 7.63
N LEU A 49 1.16 0.68 7.47
CA LEU A 49 2.49 0.26 7.00
C LEU A 49 3.22 -0.62 8.04
N VAL A 50 2.87 -0.48 9.32
CA VAL A 50 3.44 -1.32 10.39
C VAL A 50 2.98 -2.75 10.21
N GLU A 51 1.68 -2.94 9.99
CA GLU A 51 1.03 -4.23 9.80
C GLU A 51 1.48 -4.90 8.50
N VAL A 52 1.60 -4.12 7.42
CA VAL A 52 2.16 -4.60 6.14
C VAL A 52 3.59 -5.11 6.33
N ALA A 53 4.41 -4.39 7.10
CA ALA A 53 5.78 -4.82 7.39
C ALA A 53 5.83 -6.10 8.23
N GLU A 54 4.93 -6.26 9.20
CA GLU A 54 4.81 -7.49 9.99
C GLU A 54 4.38 -8.69 9.13
N TRP A 55 3.45 -8.49 8.21
CA TRP A 55 2.99 -9.55 7.30
C TRP A 55 4.08 -10.01 6.33
N GLY A 56 4.89 -9.07 5.81
CA GLY A 56 5.96 -9.37 4.86
C GLY A 56 7.02 -10.35 5.40
N VAL A 57 7.18 -10.48 6.71
CA VAL A 57 8.14 -11.41 7.33
C VAL A 57 7.73 -12.88 7.16
N CYS A 58 6.43 -13.17 7.09
CA CYS A 58 5.89 -14.52 7.07
C CYS A 58 5.17 -14.88 5.75
N MET A 59 5.17 -13.99 4.77
CA MET A 59 4.40 -14.15 3.53
C MET A 59 5.23 -14.84 2.45
N PHE A 60 4.74 -15.99 1.96
CA PHE A 60 5.20 -16.60 0.71
C PHE A 60 4.36 -16.05 -0.43
N GLU A 61 4.77 -14.89 -0.96
CA GLU A 61 4.03 -14.15 -1.97
C GLU A 61 3.86 -14.90 -3.29
N VAL A 62 4.80 -15.80 -3.61
CA VAL A 62 4.76 -16.62 -4.81
C VAL A 62 4.48 -18.06 -4.40
N SER A 63 3.29 -18.54 -4.77
CA SER A 63 2.96 -19.97 -4.74
C SER A 63 2.73 -20.44 -6.17
N ARG A 64 3.29 -21.61 -6.50
CA ARG A 64 3.05 -22.31 -7.76
C ARG A 64 2.69 -23.75 -7.45
N THR A 65 1.99 -24.41 -8.37
CA THR A 65 1.84 -25.85 -8.27
C THR A 65 3.22 -26.52 -8.40
N PRO A 66 3.43 -27.71 -7.81
CA PRO A 66 4.71 -28.41 -7.91
C PRO A 66 5.19 -28.65 -9.34
N GLU A 67 4.26 -28.77 -10.29
CA GLU A 67 4.56 -28.98 -11.71
C GLU A 67 5.07 -27.71 -12.43
N GLU A 68 4.81 -26.53 -11.88
CA GLU A 68 5.16 -25.22 -12.46
C GLU A 68 6.36 -24.54 -11.78
N PHE A 69 6.91 -25.16 -10.74
CA PHE A 69 8.11 -24.73 -10.02
C PHE A 69 9.39 -25.15 -10.77
#